data_AF-A0A7S2RNH7-F1
#
_entry.id   AF-A0A7S2RNH7-F1
#
_cell.length_a   1.000
_cell.length_b   1.000
_cell.length_c   1.000
_cell.angle_alpha   90.00
_cell.angle_beta   90.00
_cell.angle_gamma   90.00
#
_symmetry.space_group_name_H-M   'P 1'
#
loop_
_entity.id
_entity.type
_entity.pdbx_description
1 polymer ?
#
loop_
_entity_poly.entity_id
_entity_poly.type
_entity_poly.pdbx_seq_one_letter_code
_entity_poly.pdbx_strand_id
1 'polypeptide(L)'
;ATNSHIGNRSFRILVKQHQSRYLKAKKKDKPSVAAHVVSLIRNLDPPGRFLKKDKDNGLWFDIGDERAKEKTSQALREGAPEIRKRKSCSFDKNENDSNSSGASA
;
A
#
# COMPACT_ATOMS: atom_id res chain seq x y z
N ALA A 1 -7.78 -16.70 11.67
CA ALA A 1 -7.67 -15.23 11.52
C ALA A 1 -7.28 -14.86 10.09
N THR A 2 -8.13 -14.12 9.35
CA THR A 2 -7.90 -13.76 7.93
C THR A 2 -6.71 -12.80 7.75
N ASN A 3 -6.40 -11.99 8.76
CA ASN A 3 -5.36 -10.95 8.70
C ASN A 3 -3.91 -11.47 8.60
N SER A 4 -3.67 -12.75 8.86
CA SER A 4 -2.32 -13.32 8.88
C SER A 4 -1.84 -13.85 7.53
N HIS A 5 -2.75 -14.01 6.56
CA HIS A 5 -2.43 -14.52 5.23
C HIS A 5 -1.38 -13.65 4.51
N ILE A 6 -0.43 -14.28 3.82
CA ILE A 6 0.69 -13.58 3.16
C ILE A 6 0.20 -12.47 2.22
N GLY A 7 -0.81 -12.72 1.40
CA GLY A 7 -1.39 -11.71 0.51
C GLY A 7 -2.01 -10.53 1.26
N ASN A 8 -2.59 -10.75 2.44
CA ASN A 8 -3.16 -9.67 3.26
C ASN A 8 -2.07 -8.83 3.94
N ARG A 9 -0.91 -9.43 4.26
CA ARG A 9 0.27 -8.69 4.73
C ARG A 9 0.84 -7.82 3.61
N SER A 10 1.07 -8.39 2.42
CA SER A 10 1.56 -7.65 1.25
C SER A 10 0.61 -6.50 0.87
N PHE A 11 -0.71 -6.74 0.88
CA PHE A 11 -1.71 -5.69 0.69
C PHE A 11 -1.53 -4.51 1.66
N ARG A 12 -1.35 -4.79 2.96
CA ARG A 12 -1.17 -3.74 3.97
C ARG A 12 0.14 -2.96 3.79
N ILE A 13 1.20 -3.62 3.35
CA ILE A 13 2.50 -2.97 3.05
C ILE A 13 2.32 -2.01 1.87
N LEU A 14 1.74 -2.47 0.76
CA LEU A 14 1.47 -1.65 -0.42
C LEU A 14 0.56 -0.46 -0.10
N VAL A 15 -0.53 -0.68 0.64
CA VAL A 15 -1.41 0.40 1.09
C VAL A 15 -0.62 1.45 1.88
N LYS A 16 0.24 1.06 2.82
CA LYS A 16 1.06 1.99 3.60
C LYS A 16 2.04 2.78 2.73
N GLN A 17 2.68 2.14 1.76
CA GLN A 17 3.61 2.80 0.83
C GLN A 17 2.91 3.88 -0.02
N HIS A 18 1.69 3.60 -0.49
CA HIS A 18 0.93 4.53 -1.34
C HIS A 18 0.03 5.50 -0.55
N GLN A 19 -0.09 5.35 0.76
CA GLN A 19 -0.95 6.16 1.61
C GLN A 19 -0.56 7.64 1.62
N SER A 20 0.74 7.96 1.68
CA SER A 20 1.20 9.36 1.64
C SER A 20 0.80 10.04 0.33
N ARG A 21 0.92 9.34 -0.80
CA ARG A 21 0.50 9.82 -2.12
C ARG A 21 -1.01 10.07 -2.17
N TYR A 22 -1.81 9.15 -1.62
CA TYR A 22 -3.27 9.29 -1.55
C TYR A 22 -3.72 10.49 -0.70
N LEU A 23 -3.07 10.73 0.44
CA LEU A 23 -3.40 11.84 1.35
C LEU A 23 -3.03 13.21 0.76
N LYS A 24 -1.94 13.29 -0.01
CA LYS A 24 -1.52 14.51 -0.72
C LYS A 24 -2.29 14.75 -2.03
N ALA A 25 -2.89 13.71 -2.60
CA ALA A 25 -3.60 13.79 -3.87
C ALA A 25 -4.91 14.60 -3.76
N LYS A 26 -5.24 15.32 -4.84
CA LYS A 26 -6.54 16.00 -4.98
C LYS A 26 -7.66 14.98 -5.08
N LYS A 27 -8.90 15.37 -4.74
CA LYS A 27 -10.08 14.47 -4.76
C LYS A 27 -10.21 13.67 -6.07
N LYS A 28 -9.94 14.31 -7.22
CA LYS A 28 -9.99 13.68 -8.55
C LYS A 28 -8.93 12.60 -8.79
N ASP A 29 -7.78 12.67 -8.12
CA ASP A 29 -6.64 11.77 -8.34
C ASP A 29 -6.61 10.59 -7.37
N LYS A 30 -7.39 10.66 -6.29
CA LYS A 30 -7.58 9.58 -5.30
C LYS A 30 -7.97 8.23 -5.91
N PRO A 31 -8.97 8.13 -6.81
CA PRO A 31 -9.30 6.84 -7.43
C PRO A 31 -8.14 6.25 -8.23
N SER A 32 -7.32 7.08 -8.90
CA SER A 32 -6.16 6.61 -9.66
C SER A 32 -5.09 6.00 -8.75
N VAL A 33 -4.88 6.54 -7.56
CA VAL A 33 -3.95 5.96 -6.58
C VAL A 33 -4.44 4.58 -6.10
N ALA A 34 -5.74 4.43 -5.84
CA ALA A 34 -6.31 3.14 -5.46
C ALA A 34 -6.23 2.11 -6.60
N ALA A 35 -6.55 2.52 -7.83
CA ALA A 35 -6.43 1.67 -9.03
C ALA A 35 -4.99 1.19 -9.24
N HIS A 36 -4.00 2.06 -9.03
CA HIS A 36 -2.60 1.70 -9.13
C HIS A 36 -2.20 0.60 -8.14
N VAL A 37 -2.62 0.70 -6.88
CA VAL A 37 -2.34 -0.33 -5.86
C VAL A 37 -2.98 -1.67 -6.23
N VAL A 38 -4.23 -1.66 -6.72
CA VAL A 38 -4.90 -2.89 -7.18
C VAL A 38 -4.13 -3.52 -8.36
N SER A 39 -3.72 -2.70 -9.32
CA SER A 39 -2.91 -3.15 -10.46
C SER A 39 -1.60 -3.78 -10.01
N LEU A 40 -0.89 -3.19 -9.05
CA LEU A 40 0.35 -3.77 -8.51
C LEU A 40 0.12 -5.17 -7.93
N ILE A 41 -0.98 -5.36 -7.20
CA ILE A 41 -1.31 -6.66 -6.58
C ILE A 41 -1.66 -7.71 -7.64
N ARG A 42 -2.42 -7.31 -8.67
CA ARG A 42 -2.81 -8.20 -9.78
C ARG A 42 -1.61 -8.61 -10.64
N ASN A 43 -0.59 -7.75 -10.74
CA ASN A 43 0.63 -8.00 -11.51
C ASN A 43 1.77 -8.65 -10.70
N LEU A 44 1.51 -9.09 -9.45
CA LEU A 44 2.49 -9.91 -8.72
C LEU A 44 2.67 -11.27 -9.38
N ASP A 45 3.80 -11.92 -9.09
CA ASP A 45 4.03 -13.32 -9.44
C ASP A 45 4.16 -14.15 -8.15
N PRO A 46 3.17 -15.01 -7.81
CA PRO A 46 1.90 -15.23 -8.49
C PRO A 46 0.89 -14.07 -8.29
N PRO A 47 -0.12 -13.93 -9.17
CA PRO A 47 -1.05 -12.80 -9.14
C PRO A 47 -1.89 -12.79 -7.87
N GLY A 48 -1.95 -11.63 -7.22
CA GLY A 48 -2.76 -11.40 -6.04
C GLY A 48 -4.25 -11.32 -6.38
N ARG A 49 -5.10 -11.81 -5.47
CA ARG A 49 -6.56 -11.83 -5.63
C ARG A 49 -7.26 -11.15 -4.46
N PHE A 50 -8.41 -10.56 -4.73
CA PHE A 50 -9.23 -9.92 -3.71
C PHE A 50 -10.43 -10.80 -3.45
N LEU A 51 -10.37 -11.63 -2.41
CA LEU A 51 -11.38 -12.65 -2.17
C LEU A 51 -12.46 -12.18 -1.20
N LYS A 52 -13.70 -12.64 -1.45
CA LYS A 52 -14.83 -12.56 -0.52
C LYS A 52 -15.40 -13.97 -0.34
N LYS A 53 -15.72 -14.32 0.90
CA LYS A 53 -16.42 -15.55 1.22
C LYS A 53 -17.92 -15.35 0.98
N ASP A 54 -18.49 -16.22 0.15
CA ASP A 54 -19.92 -16.34 -0.04
C ASP A 54 -20.57 -16.89 1.23
N LYS A 55 -21.73 -16.34 1.60
CA LYS A 55 -22.38 -16.69 2.88
C LYS A 55 -23.16 -17.99 2.77
N ASP A 56 -23.71 -18.25 1.59
CA ASP A 56 -24.61 -19.37 1.32
C ASP A 56 -23.82 -20.67 1.13
N ASN A 57 -22.75 -20.64 0.34
CA ASN A 57 -21.96 -21.83 0.01
C ASN A 57 -20.61 -21.90 0.75
N GLY A 58 -20.21 -20.82 1.42
CA GLY A 58 -18.93 -20.75 2.14
C GLY A 58 -17.68 -20.70 1.25
N LEU A 59 -17.84 -20.59 -0.07
CA LEU A 59 -16.77 -20.56 -1.05
C LEU A 59 -16.15 -19.16 -1.19
N TRP A 60 -14.90 -19.08 -1.64
CA TRP A 60 -14.18 -17.82 -1.83
C TRP A 60 -14.14 -17.43 -3.32
N PHE A 61 -14.58 -16.21 -3.61
CA PHE A 61 -14.61 -15.68 -4.98
C PHE A 61 -13.86 -14.37 -5.09
N ASP A 62 -13.26 -14.13 -6.25
CA ASP A 62 -12.66 -12.84 -6.55
C ASP A 62 -13.75 -11.77 -6.68
N ILE A 63 -13.56 -10.62 -6.02
CA ILE A 63 -14.54 -9.53 -6.01
C ILE A 63 -14.44 -8.60 -7.23
N GLY A 64 -13.48 -8.84 -8.12
CA GLY A 64 -13.21 -7.99 -9.28
C GLY A 64 -12.50 -6.67 -8.94
N ASP A 65 -12.14 -5.91 -9.98
CA ASP A 65 -11.35 -4.68 -9.84
C ASP A 65 -12.12 -3.53 -9.21
N GLU A 66 -13.42 -3.41 -9.47
CA GLU A 66 -14.24 -2.31 -8.94
C GLU A 66 -14.26 -2.35 -7.41
N ARG A 67 -14.68 -3.48 -6.84
CA ARG A 67 -14.71 -3.67 -5.38
C ARG A 67 -13.32 -3.70 -4.76
N ALA A 68 -12.31 -4.18 -5.48
CA ALA A 68 -10.93 -4.11 -5.03
C ALA A 68 -10.44 -2.66 -4.88
N LYS A 69 -10.79 -1.77 -5.83
CA LYS A 69 -10.48 -0.33 -5.77
C LYS A 69 -11.17 0.35 -4.60
N GLU A 70 -12.44 0.04 -4.35
CA GLU A 70 -13.19 0.58 -3.21
C GLU A 70 -12.56 0.14 -1.88
N LYS A 71 -12.28 -1.16 -1.72
CA LYS A 71 -11.61 -1.71 -0.54
C LYS A 71 -10.23 -1.07 -0.31
N THR A 72 -9.49 -0.84 -1.38
CA THR A 72 -8.19 -0.17 -1.34
C THR A 72 -8.31 1.30 -0.96
N SER A 73 -9.29 2.01 -1.52
CA SER A 73 -9.58 3.41 -1.17
C SER A 73 -9.96 3.56 0.30
N GLN A 74 -10.72 2.60 0.83
CA GLN A 74 -11.09 2.54 2.24
C GLN A 74 -9.85 2.31 3.11
N ALA A 75 -9.02 1.32 2.79
CA ALA A 75 -7.79 1.03 3.53
C ALA A 75 -6.80 2.22 3.51
N LEU A 76 -6.68 2.92 2.39
CA LEU A 76 -5.88 4.14 2.24
C LEU A 76 -6.40 5.30 3.10
N ARG A 77 -7.72 5.35 3.36
CA ARG A 77 -8.34 6.35 4.24
C ARG A 77 -8.16 5.99 5.73
N GLU A 78 -8.42 4.74 6.09
CA GLU A 78 -8.48 4.28 7.49
C GLU A 78 -7.09 4.10 8.14
N GLY A 79 -6.02 3.87 7.37
CA GLY A 79 -4.65 3.75 7.92
C GLY A 79 -3.94 5.09 8.21
N ALA A 80 -4.56 6.22 7.86
CA ALA A 80 -3.96 7.55 7.97
C ALA A 80 -3.52 7.95 9.40
N PRO A 81 -4.22 7.58 10.50
CA PRO A 81 -3.78 7.92 11.85
C PRO A 81 -2.54 7.15 12.32
N GLU A 82 -2.25 5.96 11.77
CA GLU A 82 -1.15 5.10 12.25
C GLU A 82 0.23 5.50 11.68
N ILE A 83 0.24 6.23 10.57
CA ILE A 83 1.46 6.86 10.02
C ILE A 83 1.89 8.07 10.85
N ARG A 84 0.92 8.83 11.41
CA ARG A 84 1.22 9.97 12.29
C ARG A 84 1.92 9.54 13.59
N LYS A 85 1.64 8.33 14.08
CA LYS A 85 2.23 7.80 15.33
C LYS A 85 3.65 7.23 15.16
N ARG A 86 4.08 6.93 13.93
CA ARG A 86 5.42 6.34 13.66
C ARG A 86 6.48 7.37 13.28
N LYS A 87 6.08 8.53 12.76
CA LYS A 87 7.01 9.63 12.48
C LYS A 87 7.64 10.24 13.74
N SER A 88 7.14 9.91 14.93
CA SER A 88 7.72 10.33 16.21
C SER A 88 8.73 9.33 16.79
N CYS A 89 9.09 8.22 16.11
CA CYS A 89 9.97 7.20 16.71
C CYS A 89 11.12 6.71 15.81
N SER A 90 11.26 7.15 14.55
CA SER A 90 12.39 6.73 13.70
C SER A 90 12.72 7.78 12.64
N PHE A 91 13.52 8.77 13.02
CA PHE A 91 14.34 9.53 12.08
C PHE A 91 15.74 9.61 12.70
N ASP A 92 16.45 8.48 12.66
CA ASP A 92 17.90 8.50 12.84
C ASP A 92 18.52 8.91 11.49
N LYS A 93 19.18 10.06 11.54
CA LYS A 93 20.11 10.53 10.51
C LYS A 93 21.28 9.54 10.44
N ASN A 94 21.67 9.13 9.24
CA ASN A 94 23.11 9.13 8.87
C ASN A 94 23.30 8.85 7.38
N GLU A 95 23.70 9.87 6.64
CA GLU A 95 24.70 9.73 5.57
C GLU A 95 25.47 11.06 5.51
N ASN A 96 26.57 11.11 6.26
CA ASN A 96 27.63 12.10 6.17
C ASN A 96 28.93 11.31 6.28
N ASP A 97 29.55 11.04 5.14
CA ASP A 97 30.96 10.67 4.97
C ASP A 97 31.21 10.63 3.45
N SER A 98 32.21 11.24 2.83
CA SER A 98 33.25 12.16 3.28
C SER A 98 33.75 12.90 2.02
N ASN A 99 34.25 14.11 2.23
CA ASN A 99 34.97 14.93 1.24
C ASN A 99 36.41 14.41 1.04
N SER A 100 37.08 14.81 -0.07
CA SER A 100 38.53 14.63 -0.42
C SER A 100 38.84 13.41 -1.30
N SER A 101 39.57 13.43 -2.43
CA SER A 101 40.51 14.36 -3.12
C SER A 101 40.45 13.96 -4.62
N GLY A 102 40.73 14.73 -5.67
CA GLY A 102 41.69 15.80 -5.96
C GLY A 102 42.08 15.66 -7.45
N ALA A 103 42.32 16.76 -8.16
CA ALA A 103 43.22 16.86 -9.33
C ALA A 103 43.13 18.28 -9.91
N SER A 104 44.10 19.10 -9.53
CA SER A 104 44.45 20.36 -10.16
C SER A 104 45.59 20.08 -11.15
N ALA A 105 45.44 20.48 -12.40
CA ALA A 105 46.49 20.96 -13.31
C ALA A 105 45.84 21.49 -14.58
#